data_AF-A0A8E2ES11-F1
#
_entry.id   AF-A0A8E2ES11-F1
#
_cell.length_a   1.000
_cell.length_b   1.000
_cell.length_c   1.000
_cell.angle_alpha   90.00
_cell.angle_beta   90.00
_cell.angle_gamma   90.00
#
_symmetry.space_group_name_H-M   'P 1'
#
loop_
_entity.id
_entity.type
_entity.pdbx_description
1 polymer ?
#
loop_
_entity_poly.entity_id
_entity_poly.type
_entity_poly.pdbx_seq_one_letter_code
_entity_poly.pdbx_strand_id
1 'polypeptide(L)'
;MATLLPHPPYAEDQPYARSFLTFHVLRAGAATGSIISLLTATASTLYRQERTLSAFVPRLILHSSRGIAAGVLLSGLALAGRMRGRENIEWKDRAWRLIENKGQSQLDFWIIDGGVLGAVAAIMAARRGMLPGMTKMAGRMGTVALGGAGVGVTVGTADYMVWRYGIKGGKFDWSENSARGLGISPKWFQSHSQMDDVEELPRHHFTPKAVAQACESGRRPTDLNHQFSTTDTMLYSPNYRHDNATILAAPRVCIACFRRGFQRNWG
;
A
#
# COMPACT_ATOMS: atom_id res chain seq x y z
N MET A 1 2.25 5.25 -6.30
CA MET A 1 3.02 5.60 -7.51
C MET A 1 2.16 6.09 -8.68
N ALA A 2 0.85 5.78 -8.71
CA ALA A 2 -0.06 6.16 -9.80
C ALA A 2 -0.14 7.66 -10.11
N THR A 3 0.03 8.54 -9.12
CA THR A 3 -0.08 9.99 -9.34
C THR A 3 1.17 10.62 -9.97
N LEU A 4 2.34 9.96 -9.88
CA LEU A 4 3.60 10.53 -10.37
C LEU A 4 3.82 10.29 -11.86
N LEU A 5 3.05 9.38 -12.45
CA LEU A 5 3.11 9.07 -13.88
C LEU A 5 1.73 9.31 -14.48
N PRO A 6 1.64 9.91 -15.68
CA PRO A 6 0.35 10.10 -16.34
C PRO A 6 -0.36 8.75 -16.48
N HIS A 7 -1.62 8.70 -16.03
CA HIS A 7 -2.50 7.56 -16.25
C HIS A 7 -3.36 7.90 -17.47
N PRO A 8 -3.14 7.27 -18.64
CA PRO A 8 -4.05 7.42 -19.76
C PRO A 8 -5.46 6.93 -19.39
N PRO A 9 -6.48 7.08 -20.25
CA PRO A 9 -7.78 6.42 -20.10
C PRO A 9 -7.77 4.97 -20.60
N TYR A 10 -6.81 4.59 -21.44
CA TYR A 10 -6.68 3.26 -22.03
C TYR A 10 -5.33 2.62 -21.74
N ALA A 11 -5.32 1.29 -21.65
CA ALA A 11 -4.12 0.54 -21.29
C ALA A 11 -3.01 0.66 -22.35
N GLU A 12 -3.38 0.64 -23.63
CA GLU A 12 -2.51 0.74 -24.80
C GLU A 12 -1.69 2.02 -24.84
N ASP A 13 -2.14 3.08 -24.17
CA ASP A 13 -1.49 4.38 -24.19
C ASP A 13 -0.45 4.53 -23.08
N GLN A 14 -0.26 3.52 -22.22
CA GLN A 14 0.60 3.64 -21.05
C GLN A 14 2.09 3.79 -21.43
N PRO A 15 2.71 4.98 -21.26
CA PRO A 15 4.03 5.27 -21.83
C PRO A 15 5.17 4.60 -21.05
N TYR A 16 4.96 4.30 -19.76
CA TYR A 16 6.01 3.81 -18.85
C TYR A 16 5.75 2.41 -18.26
N ALA A 17 5.04 1.56 -19.01
CA ALA A 17 4.60 0.25 -18.52
C ALA A 17 5.74 -0.64 -17.99
N ARG A 18 6.87 -0.70 -18.70
CA ARG A 18 8.04 -1.51 -18.30
C ARG A 18 8.64 -1.00 -16.99
N SER A 19 8.94 0.29 -16.91
CA SER A 19 9.52 0.90 -15.70
C SER A 19 8.61 0.75 -14.50
N PHE A 20 7.30 0.96 -14.68
CA PHE A 20 6.31 0.81 -13.61
C PHE A 20 6.26 -0.63 -13.11
N LEU A 21 6.12 -1.60 -14.01
CA LEU A 21 6.05 -3.01 -13.64
C LEU A 21 7.35 -3.47 -12.96
N THR A 22 8.50 -3.05 -13.48
CA THR A 22 9.81 -3.33 -12.87
C THR A 22 9.90 -2.75 -11.47
N PHE A 23 9.60 -1.47 -11.28
CA PHE A 23 9.65 -0.85 -9.95
C PHE A 23 8.70 -1.53 -8.97
N HIS A 24 7.47 -1.80 -9.38
CA HIS A 24 6.47 -2.46 -8.54
C HIS A 24 6.97 -3.83 -8.09
N VAL A 25 7.46 -4.66 -9.01
CA VAL A 25 7.92 -6.02 -8.70
C VAL A 25 9.20 -6.03 -7.88
N LEU A 26 10.19 -5.19 -8.21
CA LEU A 26 11.43 -5.10 -7.43
C LEU A 26 11.16 -4.62 -6.00
N ARG A 27 10.29 -3.62 -5.83
CA ARG A 27 9.89 -3.11 -4.51
C ARG A 27 9.10 -4.17 -3.73
N ALA A 28 8.18 -4.90 -4.36
CA ALA A 28 7.47 -6.00 -3.73
C ALA A 28 8.42 -7.12 -3.29
N GLY A 29 9.44 -7.42 -4.11
CA GLY A 29 10.53 -8.34 -3.78
C GLY A 29 11.36 -7.84 -2.60
N ALA A 30 11.74 -6.56 -2.60
CA ALA A 30 12.46 -5.92 -1.49
C ALA A 30 11.69 -6.02 -0.18
N ALA A 31 10.38 -5.70 -0.18
CA ALA A 31 9.52 -5.79 0.99
C ALA A 31 9.36 -7.22 1.50
N THR A 32 9.15 -8.17 0.58
CA THR A 32 9.03 -9.59 0.95
C THR A 32 10.34 -10.11 1.56
N GLY A 33 11.47 -9.80 0.93
CA GLY A 33 12.80 -10.16 1.42
C GLY A 33 13.12 -9.53 2.77
N SER A 34 12.77 -8.26 2.99
CA SER A 34 12.96 -7.59 4.27
C SER A 34 12.13 -8.24 5.37
N ILE A 35 10.83 -8.48 5.14
CA ILE A 35 9.93 -9.11 6.11
C ILE A 35 10.45 -10.49 6.53
N ILE A 36 10.78 -11.35 5.56
CA ILE A 36 11.31 -12.69 5.85
C ILE A 36 12.60 -12.60 6.67
N SER A 37 13.55 -11.75 6.25
CA SER A 37 14.83 -11.62 6.94
C SER A 37 14.70 -11.07 8.37
N LEU A 38 13.75 -10.17 8.63
CA LEU A 38 13.47 -9.63 9.96
C LEU A 38 12.83 -10.67 10.87
N LEU A 39 11.89 -11.46 10.34
CA LEU A 39 11.31 -12.59 11.08
C LEU A 39 12.39 -13.61 11.43
N THR A 40 13.26 -13.97 10.48
CA THR A 40 14.38 -14.89 10.73
C THR A 40 15.40 -14.32 11.72
N ALA A 41 15.75 -13.03 11.62
CA ALA A 41 16.67 -12.37 12.54
C ALA A 41 16.11 -12.31 13.97
N THR A 42 14.80 -12.02 14.09
CA THR A 42 14.10 -11.99 15.38
C THR A 42 14.05 -13.38 15.99
N ALA A 43 13.62 -14.39 15.24
CA ALA A 43 13.60 -15.79 15.69
C ALA A 43 15.00 -16.28 16.10
N SER A 44 16.03 -15.96 15.32
CA SER A 44 17.42 -16.32 15.64
C SER A 44 17.93 -15.64 16.92
N THR A 45 17.56 -14.38 17.15
CA THR A 45 17.96 -13.66 18.37
C THR A 45 17.26 -14.22 19.61
N LEU A 46 15.95 -14.50 19.50
CA LEU A 46 15.18 -15.12 20.57
C LEU A 46 15.75 -16.49 20.94
N TYR A 47 16.14 -17.28 19.94
CA TYR A 47 16.76 -18.60 20.16
C TYR A 47 18.11 -18.51 20.89
N ARG A 48 18.93 -17.49 20.59
CA ARG A 48 20.25 -17.30 21.22
C ARG A 48 20.19 -16.60 22.58
N GLN A 49 19.00 -16.22 23.06
CA GLN A 49 18.80 -15.49 24.31
C GLN A 49 19.63 -14.19 24.45
N GLU A 50 20.03 -13.57 23.33
CA GLU A 50 20.70 -12.27 23.36
C GLU A 50 19.67 -11.20 23.73
N ARG A 51 19.74 -10.66 24.95
CA ARG A 51 18.78 -9.68 25.48
C ARG A 51 19.18 -8.21 25.27
N THR A 52 20.34 -7.93 24.68
CA THR A 52 20.83 -6.56 24.54
C THR A 52 20.40 -5.93 23.22
N LEU A 53 19.71 -4.78 23.31
CA LEU A 53 19.29 -4.01 22.13
C LEU A 53 20.49 -3.57 21.27
N SER A 54 21.62 -3.30 21.90
CA SER A 54 22.87 -2.92 21.23
C SER A 54 23.45 -4.01 20.33
N ALA A 55 23.18 -5.29 20.60
CA ALA A 55 23.56 -6.40 19.72
C ALA A 55 22.46 -6.73 18.69
N PHE A 56 21.19 -6.58 19.10
CA PHE A 56 20.04 -6.90 18.25
C PHE A 56 19.91 -5.96 17.05
N VAL A 57 19.96 -4.64 17.26
CA VAL A 57 19.70 -3.64 16.20
C VAL A 57 20.69 -3.76 15.03
N PRO A 58 22.03 -3.83 15.25
CA PRO A 58 22.97 -4.03 14.14
C PRO A 58 22.73 -5.33 13.37
N ARG A 59 22.38 -6.42 14.08
CA ARG A 59 22.06 -7.71 13.45
C ARG A 59 20.79 -7.60 12.60
N LEU A 60 19.78 -6.88 13.09
CA LEU A 60 18.54 -6.63 12.36
C LEU A 60 18.78 -5.86 11.05
N ILE A 61 19.58 -4.79 11.10
CA ILE A 61 19.95 -3.99 9.92
C ILE A 61 20.70 -4.84 8.90
N LEU A 62 21.67 -5.65 9.35
CA LEU A 62 22.44 -6.53 8.46
C LEU A 62 21.57 -7.60 7.78
N HIS A 63 20.69 -8.26 8.55
CA HIS A 63 19.77 -9.24 7.99
C HIS A 63 18.79 -8.62 7.02
N SER A 64 18.22 -7.46 7.37
CA SER A 64 17.29 -6.73 6.51
C SER A 64 17.94 -6.29 5.20
N SER A 65 19.19 -5.81 5.25
CA SER A 65 19.96 -5.44 4.05
C SER A 65 20.16 -6.63 3.10
N ARG A 66 20.54 -7.80 3.64
CA ARG A 66 20.68 -9.03 2.86
C ARG A 66 19.34 -9.52 2.31
N GLY A 67 18.28 -9.42 3.11
CA GLY A 67 16.91 -9.77 2.73
C GLY A 67 16.42 -8.95 1.53
N ILE A 68 16.60 -7.62 1.56
CA ILE A 68 16.26 -6.77 0.42
C ILE A 68 17.08 -7.16 -0.81
N ALA A 69 18.41 -7.28 -0.67
CA ALA A 69 19.26 -7.59 -1.81
C ALA A 69 18.86 -8.92 -2.48
N ALA A 70 18.60 -9.95 -1.68
CA ALA A 70 18.11 -11.23 -2.15
C ALA A 70 16.71 -11.11 -2.78
N GLY A 71 15.79 -10.39 -2.14
CA GLY A 71 14.43 -10.18 -2.63
C GLY A 71 14.36 -9.44 -3.96
N VAL A 72 15.15 -8.37 -4.12
CA VAL A 72 15.28 -7.61 -5.37
C VAL A 72 15.88 -8.47 -6.47
N LEU A 73 16.96 -9.21 -6.17
CA LEU A 73 17.59 -10.09 -7.16
C LEU A 73 16.62 -11.18 -7.64
N LEU A 74 15.99 -11.90 -6.71
CA LEU A 74 15.07 -12.99 -7.03
C LEU A 74 13.82 -12.48 -7.78
N SER A 75 13.24 -11.35 -7.35
CA SER A 75 12.09 -10.75 -8.04
C SER A 75 12.45 -10.20 -9.42
N GLY A 76 13.65 -9.63 -9.60
CA GLY A 76 14.16 -9.20 -10.90
C GLY A 76 14.34 -10.36 -11.86
N LEU A 77 14.94 -11.47 -11.41
CA LEU A 77 15.06 -12.70 -12.21
C LEU A 77 13.69 -13.30 -12.55
N ALA A 78 12.77 -13.33 -11.58
CA ALA A 78 11.41 -13.81 -11.80
C ALA A 78 10.65 -12.94 -12.83
N LEU A 79 10.78 -11.61 -12.74
CA LEU A 79 10.20 -10.69 -13.72
C LEU A 79 10.80 -10.90 -15.11
N ALA A 80 12.12 -10.96 -15.21
CA ALA A 80 12.82 -11.14 -16.46
C ALA A 80 12.44 -12.48 -17.13
N GLY A 81 12.37 -13.56 -16.36
CA GLY A 81 11.93 -14.87 -16.86
C GLY A 81 10.47 -14.85 -17.30
N ARG A 82 9.58 -14.25 -16.50
CA ARG A 82 8.14 -14.20 -16.77
C ARG A 82 7.79 -13.35 -17.99
N MET A 83 8.54 -12.26 -18.21
CA MET A 83 8.26 -11.31 -19.28
C MET A 83 9.11 -11.54 -20.54
N ARG A 84 9.96 -12.56 -20.55
CA ARG A 84 10.74 -12.92 -21.74
C ARG A 84 9.80 -13.34 -22.87
N GLY A 85 9.97 -12.72 -24.04
CA GLY A 85 9.15 -13.00 -25.23
C GLY A 85 7.74 -12.38 -25.21
N ARG A 86 7.41 -11.55 -24.22
CA ARG A 86 6.11 -10.87 -24.12
C ARG A 86 6.08 -9.58 -24.92
N GLU A 87 4.98 -9.34 -25.63
CA GLU A 87 4.78 -8.14 -26.43
C GLU A 87 4.57 -6.89 -25.58
N ASN A 88 4.86 -5.71 -26.14
CA ASN A 88 4.71 -4.43 -25.42
C ASN A 88 3.29 -4.18 -24.91
N ILE A 89 2.27 -4.63 -25.63
CA ILE A 89 0.87 -4.47 -25.21
C ILE A 89 0.58 -5.27 -23.93
N GLU A 90 1.19 -6.45 -23.75
CA GLU A 90 1.04 -7.24 -22.54
C GLU A 90 1.72 -6.60 -21.33
N TRP A 91 2.86 -5.92 -21.53
CA TRP A 91 3.49 -5.12 -20.48
C TRP A 91 2.56 -3.99 -20.04
N LYS A 92 1.94 -3.31 -21.01
CA LYS A 92 1.02 -2.19 -20.79
C LYS A 92 -0.25 -2.61 -20.05
N ASP A 93 -0.93 -3.68 -20.49
CA ASP A 93 -2.10 -4.22 -19.82
C ASP A 93 -1.81 -4.63 -18.37
N ARG A 94 -0.69 -5.32 -18.11
CA ARG A 94 -0.31 -5.70 -16.74
C ARG A 94 -0.01 -4.49 -15.86
N ALA A 95 0.73 -3.51 -16.37
CA ALA A 95 1.02 -2.29 -15.64
C ALA A 95 -0.25 -1.50 -15.33
N TRP A 96 -1.16 -1.41 -16.30
CA TRP A 96 -2.45 -0.75 -16.17
C TRP A 96 -3.29 -1.36 -15.03
N ARG A 97 -3.45 -2.70 -15.02
CA ARG A 97 -4.19 -3.39 -13.94
C ARG A 97 -3.60 -3.16 -12.55
N LEU A 98 -2.27 -3.03 -12.44
CA LEU A 98 -1.61 -2.72 -11.17
C LEU A 98 -1.87 -1.28 -10.72
N ILE A 99 -1.95 -0.34 -11.66
CA ILE A 99 -2.24 1.06 -11.34
C ILE A 99 -3.70 1.23 -10.89
N GLU A 100 -4.63 0.56 -11.57
CA GLU A 100 -6.05 0.58 -11.24
C GLU A 100 -6.35 -0.12 -9.90
N ASN A 101 -5.46 -1.01 -9.46
CA ASN A 101 -5.55 -1.61 -8.12
C ASN A 101 -5.18 -0.60 -7.03
N LYS A 102 -6.21 0.12 -6.56
CA LYS A 102 -6.08 1.13 -5.49
C LYS A 102 -5.35 0.57 -4.26
N GLY A 103 -5.73 -0.61 -3.77
CA GLY A 103 -5.14 -1.19 -2.56
C GLY A 103 -3.64 -1.43 -2.67
N GLN A 104 -3.18 -1.90 -3.83
CA GLN A 104 -1.75 -2.06 -4.10
C GLN A 104 -1.07 -0.70 -4.23
N SER A 105 -1.64 0.23 -4.99
CA SER A 105 -1.08 1.58 -5.13
C SER A 105 -0.94 2.32 -3.79
N GLN A 106 -1.90 2.17 -2.87
CA GLN A 106 -1.80 2.75 -1.53
C GLN A 106 -0.66 2.10 -0.74
N LEU A 107 -0.63 0.77 -0.67
CA LEU A 107 0.44 0.04 0.03
C LEU A 107 1.82 0.40 -0.51
N ASP A 108 1.95 0.60 -1.83
CA ASP A 108 3.19 0.98 -2.48
C ASP A 108 3.76 2.29 -1.93
N PHE A 109 2.90 3.31 -1.72
CA PHE A 109 3.33 4.57 -1.11
C PHE A 109 3.82 4.38 0.33
N TRP A 110 3.10 3.62 1.15
CA TRP A 110 3.50 3.39 2.55
C TRP A 110 4.82 2.63 2.66
N ILE A 111 5.06 1.70 1.74
CA ILE A 111 6.34 0.98 1.64
C ILE A 111 7.47 1.92 1.25
N ILE A 112 7.27 2.79 0.26
CA ILE A 112 8.29 3.76 -0.17
C ILE A 112 8.60 4.75 0.95
N ASP A 113 7.57 5.36 1.53
CA ASP A 113 7.71 6.34 2.61
C ASP A 113 8.43 5.72 3.81
N GLY A 114 7.99 4.54 4.24
CA GLY A 114 8.63 3.78 5.31
C GLY A 114 10.10 3.46 4.99
N GLY A 115 10.39 3.00 3.77
CA GLY A 115 11.75 2.70 3.32
C GLY A 115 12.67 3.90 3.32
N VAL A 116 12.22 5.04 2.79
CA VAL A 116 13.01 6.28 2.77
C VAL A 116 13.29 6.78 4.18
N LEU A 117 12.26 6.86 5.03
CA LEU A 117 12.40 7.29 6.42
C LEU A 117 13.32 6.35 7.20
N GLY A 118 13.18 5.03 7.03
CA GLY A 118 14.02 4.03 7.68
C GLY A 118 15.49 4.12 7.25
N ALA A 119 15.76 4.35 5.97
CA ALA A 119 17.12 4.53 5.47
C ALA A 119 17.78 5.78 6.09
N VAL A 120 17.08 6.92 6.08
CA VAL A 120 17.57 8.18 6.64
C VAL A 120 17.81 8.03 8.15
N ALA A 121 16.87 7.45 8.88
CA ALA A 121 16.99 7.22 10.32
C ALA A 121 18.20 6.33 10.66
N ALA A 122 18.42 5.24 9.91
CA ALA A 122 19.57 4.35 10.12
C ALA A 122 20.90 5.05 9.83
N ILE A 123 20.98 5.85 8.77
CA ILE A 123 22.18 6.66 8.46
C ILE A 123 22.45 7.66 9.60
N MET A 124 21.43 8.37 10.08
CA MET A 124 21.58 9.33 11.18
C MET A 124 22.01 8.63 12.48
N ALA A 125 21.42 7.48 12.81
CA ALA A 125 21.81 6.68 13.98
C ALA A 125 23.26 6.20 13.88
N ALA A 126 23.70 5.75 12.70
CA ALA A 126 25.09 5.39 12.47
C ALA A 126 26.02 6.59 12.67
N ARG A 127 25.70 7.76 12.09
CA ARG A 127 26.52 8.97 12.23
C ARG A 127 26.64 9.46 13.68
N ARG A 128 25.62 9.21 14.52
CA ARG A 128 25.63 9.54 15.95
C ARG A 128 26.32 8.47 16.82
N GLY A 129 26.92 7.44 16.23
CA GLY A 129 27.59 6.38 16.98
C GLY A 129 26.65 5.41 17.71
N MET A 130 25.34 5.47 17.45
CA MET A 130 24.33 4.62 18.10
C MET A 130 24.34 3.18 17.57
N LEU A 131 25.08 2.92 16.48
CA LEU A 131 25.29 1.61 15.88
C LEU A 131 26.77 1.20 16.01
N PRO A 132 27.22 0.85 17.22
CA PRO A 132 28.62 0.51 17.48
C PRO A 132 29.05 -0.68 16.61
N GLY A 133 30.21 -0.57 15.97
CA GLY A 133 30.76 -1.60 15.08
C GLY A 133 30.26 -1.56 13.62
N MET A 134 29.22 -0.79 13.31
CA MET A 134 28.80 -0.54 11.92
C MET A 134 29.54 0.63 11.26
N THR A 135 29.97 1.61 12.05
CA THR A 135 30.66 2.84 11.59
C THR A 135 32.14 2.65 11.29
N LYS A 136 32.78 1.62 11.87
CA LYS A 136 34.24 1.40 11.77
C LYS A 136 34.71 0.79 10.44
N MET A 137 33.81 0.43 9.52
CA MET A 137 34.19 -0.02 8.18
C MET A 137 33.70 0.98 7.14
N ALA A 138 34.65 1.67 6.51
CA ALA A 138 34.42 2.37 5.25
C ALA A 138 33.71 1.43 4.26
N GLY A 139 32.64 1.90 3.61
CA GLY A 139 31.82 1.11 2.67
C GLY A 139 30.54 0.49 3.24
N ARG A 140 30.34 0.46 4.58
CA ARG A 140 29.09 -0.08 5.18
C ARG A 140 27.90 0.88 5.20
N MET A 141 28.07 2.14 4.80
CA MET A 141 26.96 3.10 4.82
C MET A 141 25.83 2.71 3.86
N GLY A 142 26.15 2.08 2.72
CA GLY A 142 25.14 1.49 1.82
C GLY A 142 24.37 0.35 2.48
N THR A 143 25.05 -0.52 3.24
CA THR A 143 24.41 -1.59 4.04
C THR A 143 23.53 -1.02 5.15
N VAL A 144 23.98 0.04 5.84
CA VAL A 144 23.18 0.75 6.86
C VAL A 144 21.93 1.33 6.23
N ALA A 145 22.06 2.07 5.14
CA ALA A 145 20.94 2.68 4.42
C ALA A 145 19.95 1.61 3.94
N LEU A 146 20.45 0.54 3.30
CA LEU A 146 19.63 -0.53 2.77
C LEU A 146 18.94 -1.32 3.88
N GLY A 147 19.64 -1.64 4.97
CA GLY A 147 19.05 -2.34 6.10
C GLY A 147 18.03 -1.47 6.85
N GLY A 148 18.31 -0.18 6.99
CA GLY A 148 17.35 0.81 7.48
C GLY A 148 16.10 0.88 6.61
N ALA A 149 16.28 0.90 5.28
CA ALA A 149 15.17 0.85 4.33
C ALA A 149 14.33 -0.40 4.52
N GLY A 150 14.93 -1.57 4.73
CA GLY A 150 14.17 -2.82 4.90
C GLY A 150 13.38 -2.88 6.19
N VAL A 151 13.93 -2.35 7.28
CA VAL A 151 13.17 -2.15 8.53
C VAL A 151 12.02 -1.19 8.28
N GLY A 152 12.29 -0.05 7.65
CA GLY A 152 11.30 0.97 7.33
C GLY A 152 10.16 0.48 6.43
N VAL A 153 10.47 -0.27 5.38
CA VAL A 153 9.49 -0.91 4.47
C VAL A 153 8.59 -1.87 5.24
N THR A 154 9.15 -2.64 6.17
CA THR A 154 8.40 -3.62 6.96
C THR A 154 7.47 -2.92 7.94
N VAL A 155 7.96 -1.89 8.62
CA VAL A 155 7.13 -1.04 9.49
C VAL A 155 6.03 -0.36 8.68
N GLY A 156 6.34 0.25 7.53
CA GLY A 156 5.36 0.89 6.65
C GLY A 156 4.29 -0.08 6.13
N THR A 157 4.69 -1.32 5.83
CA THR A 157 3.74 -2.39 5.47
C THR A 157 2.82 -2.72 6.64
N ALA A 158 3.36 -2.96 7.83
CA ALA A 158 2.56 -3.29 9.02
C ALA A 158 1.63 -2.14 9.41
N ASP A 159 2.12 -0.91 9.36
CA ASP A 159 1.38 0.31 9.65
C ASP A 159 0.23 0.50 8.64
N TYR A 160 0.47 0.28 7.34
CA TYR A 160 -0.61 0.24 6.35
C TYR A 160 -1.65 -0.82 6.67
N MET A 161 -1.25 -2.04 7.05
CA MET A 161 -2.21 -3.10 7.37
C MET A 161 -3.06 -2.75 8.59
N VAL A 162 -2.45 -2.21 9.65
CA VAL A 162 -3.15 -1.77 10.86
C VAL A 162 -4.11 -0.62 10.53
N TRP A 163 -3.66 0.38 9.78
CA TRP A 163 -4.49 1.49 9.33
C TRP A 163 -5.67 1.01 8.49
N ARG A 164 -5.37 0.22 7.46
CA ARG A 164 -6.34 -0.19 6.44
C ARG A 164 -7.38 -1.14 6.99
N TYR A 165 -6.94 -2.18 7.70
CA TYR A 165 -7.81 -3.26 8.14
C TYR A 165 -8.25 -3.12 9.59
N GLY A 166 -7.42 -2.52 10.46
CA GLY A 166 -7.77 -2.28 11.86
C GLY A 166 -8.65 -1.05 12.03
N ILE A 167 -8.22 0.10 11.50
CA ILE A 167 -8.91 1.39 11.74
C ILE A 167 -10.02 1.64 10.71
N LYS A 168 -9.72 1.44 9.42
CA LYS A 168 -10.68 1.70 8.32
C LYS A 168 -11.60 0.52 7.97
N GLY A 169 -11.45 -0.62 8.65
CA GLY A 169 -12.27 -1.81 8.41
C GLY A 169 -12.24 -2.32 6.96
N GLY A 170 -11.17 -2.03 6.20
CA GLY A 170 -11.00 -2.43 4.81
C GLY A 170 -11.73 -1.61 3.75
N LYS A 171 -12.49 -0.56 4.12
CA LYS A 171 -13.29 0.25 3.17
C LYS A 171 -12.44 1.34 2.49
N PHE A 172 -12.62 1.54 1.19
CA PHE A 172 -11.99 2.64 0.43
C PHE A 172 -12.94 3.84 0.43
N ASP A 173 -12.62 4.89 1.18
CA ASP A 173 -13.37 6.15 1.11
C ASP A 173 -12.95 6.89 -0.16
N TRP A 174 -13.93 7.30 -0.96
CA TRP A 174 -13.67 7.93 -2.26
C TRP A 174 -13.00 9.31 -2.14
N SER A 175 -13.27 10.05 -1.06
CA SER A 175 -12.70 11.39 -0.80
C SER A 175 -11.17 11.38 -0.63
N GLU A 176 -10.62 10.30 -0.08
CA GLU A 176 -9.17 10.14 0.14
C GLU A 176 -8.39 10.05 -1.19
N ASN A 177 -9.06 9.65 -2.28
CA ASN A 177 -8.43 9.55 -3.60
C ASN A 177 -8.29 10.92 -4.28
N SER A 178 -9.22 11.85 -4.05
CA SER A 178 -9.16 13.20 -4.61
C SER A 178 -8.00 14.01 -4.03
N ALA A 179 -7.73 13.88 -2.72
CA ALA A 179 -6.62 14.55 -2.06
C ALA A 179 -5.24 14.03 -2.52
N ARG A 180 -5.16 12.75 -2.90
CA ARG A 180 -3.91 12.13 -3.40
C ARG A 180 -3.61 12.46 -4.85
N GLY A 181 -4.60 12.84 -5.65
CA GLY A 181 -4.39 13.42 -6.98
C GLY A 181 -3.55 14.70 -6.94
N LEU A 182 -3.51 15.36 -5.78
CA LEU A 182 -2.76 16.59 -5.52
C LEU A 182 -1.36 16.34 -4.92
N GLY A 183 -0.93 15.08 -4.81
CA GLY A 183 0.39 14.74 -4.24
C GLY A 183 0.49 14.87 -2.72
N ILE A 184 -0.64 15.03 -2.02
CA ILE A 184 -0.66 15.15 -0.55
C ILE A 184 -0.80 13.77 0.07
N SER A 185 0.14 13.38 0.94
CA SER A 185 0.02 12.16 1.74
C SER A 185 -1.16 12.31 2.71
N PRO A 186 -2.11 11.35 2.80
CA PRO A 186 -3.26 11.44 3.68
C PRO A 186 -2.91 11.66 5.15
N LYS A 187 -1.73 11.21 5.59
CA LYS A 187 -1.22 11.43 6.94
C LYS A 187 -0.93 12.89 7.26
N TRP A 188 -0.48 13.67 6.27
CA TRP A 188 -0.35 15.13 6.41
C TRP A 188 -1.72 15.79 6.53
N PHE A 189 -2.70 15.29 5.77
CA PHE A 189 -4.06 15.80 5.82
C PHE A 189 -4.72 15.52 7.16
N GLN A 190 -4.50 14.34 7.75
CA GLN A 190 -5.14 13.97 9.01
C GLN A 190 -4.49 14.58 10.27
N SER A 191 -3.19 14.90 10.23
CA SER A 191 -2.57 15.67 11.32
C SER A 191 -2.96 17.16 11.30
N HIS A 192 -3.44 17.68 10.16
CA HIS A 192 -3.89 19.07 10.01
C HIS A 192 -5.42 19.22 10.05
N SER A 193 -6.19 18.23 9.61
CA SER A 193 -7.66 18.27 9.70
C SER A 193 -8.19 18.12 11.13
N GLN A 194 -7.32 17.80 12.09
CA GLN A 194 -7.64 17.79 13.52
C GLN A 194 -7.39 19.16 14.19
N MET A 195 -6.97 20.18 13.42
CA MET A 195 -6.80 21.57 13.90
C MET A 195 -7.88 22.55 13.38
N ASP A 196 -8.81 22.11 12.54
CA ASP A 196 -9.93 22.93 12.07
C ASP A 196 -11.25 22.64 12.83
N ASP A 197 -11.15 22.42 14.15
CA ASP A 197 -12.27 22.69 15.07
C ASP A 197 -12.30 24.20 15.37
N VAL A 198 -12.61 25.02 14.35
CA VAL A 198 -12.96 26.43 14.53
C VAL A 198 -14.31 26.69 13.87
N GLU A 199 -15.28 26.98 14.74
CA GLU A 199 -16.62 27.54 14.48
C GLU A 199 -17.63 26.65 13.72
N GLU A 200 -18.44 25.93 14.51
CA GLU A 200 -19.76 25.46 14.10
C GLU A 200 -20.61 26.64 13.59
N LEU A 201 -20.77 26.77 12.28
CA LEU A 201 -21.93 27.45 11.70
C LEU A 201 -23.22 26.72 12.11
N PRO A 202 -24.32 27.44 12.41
CA PRO A 202 -25.53 26.85 12.97
C PRO A 202 -26.13 25.82 12.02
N ARG A 203 -26.08 24.55 12.45
CA ARG A 203 -26.81 23.45 11.83
C ARG A 203 -28.30 23.74 11.96
N HIS A 204 -28.95 24.05 10.84
CA HIS A 204 -30.41 24.02 10.75
C HIS A 204 -30.88 22.61 11.13
N HIS A 205 -31.57 22.53 12.28
CA HIS A 205 -32.22 21.32 12.76
C HIS A 205 -33.26 20.83 11.74
N PHE A 206 -32.91 19.83 10.95
CA PHE A 206 -33.92 18.95 10.36
C PHE A 206 -34.51 18.11 11.49
N THR A 207 -35.65 18.57 12.01
CA THR A 207 -36.38 17.80 13.02
C THR A 207 -37.00 16.56 12.35
N PRO A 208 -37.04 15.39 13.03
CA PRO A 208 -37.67 14.17 12.53
C PRO A 208 -39.16 14.33 12.14
N LYS A 209 -39.80 15.43 12.55
CA LYS A 209 -41.19 15.75 12.21
C LYS A 209 -41.39 16.08 10.72
N ALA A 210 -40.40 16.64 10.04
CA ALA A 210 -40.52 16.97 8.61
C ALA A 210 -40.54 15.73 7.70
N VAL A 211 -39.87 14.64 8.12
CA VAL A 211 -39.88 13.37 7.38
C VAL A 211 -41.17 12.58 7.64
N ALA A 212 -41.72 12.66 8.85
CA ALA A 212 -43.01 12.04 9.17
C ALA A 212 -44.18 12.70 8.41
N GLN A 213 -44.15 14.03 8.24
CA GLN A 213 -45.22 14.78 7.55
C GLN A 213 -45.24 14.57 6.02
N ALA A 214 -44.12 14.13 5.42
CA ALA A 214 -44.07 13.76 4.01
C ALA A 214 -44.76 12.41 3.73
N CYS A 215 -44.66 11.45 4.67
CA CYS A 215 -45.25 10.12 4.53
C CYS A 215 -46.78 10.09 4.70
N GLU A 216 -47.38 11.04 5.42
CA GLU A 216 -48.85 11.13 5.59
C GLU A 216 -49.57 11.77 4.40
N SER A 217 -48.85 12.37 3.45
CA SER A 217 -49.47 13.09 2.32
C SER A 217 -49.81 12.22 1.10
N GLY A 218 -49.59 10.90 1.15
CA GLY A 218 -50.02 9.96 0.11
C GLY A 218 -49.42 10.18 -1.28
N ARG A 219 -48.38 11.02 -1.43
CA ARG A 219 -47.73 11.30 -2.71
C ARG A 219 -46.60 10.31 -2.98
N ARG A 220 -46.72 9.57 -4.08
CA ARG A 220 -45.70 8.65 -4.58
C ARG A 220 -44.46 9.44 -5.07
N PRO A 221 -43.23 9.01 -4.70
CA PRO A 221 -42.00 9.60 -5.21
C PRO A 221 -41.70 9.07 -6.62
N THR A 222 -42.55 9.39 -7.59
CA THR A 222 -42.32 9.11 -9.02
C THR A 222 -42.61 10.30 -9.94
N ASP A 223 -43.07 11.44 -9.42
CA ASP A 223 -43.44 12.63 -10.23
C ASP A 223 -42.43 13.79 -10.15
N LEU A 224 -41.17 13.52 -9.83
CA LEU A 224 -40.09 14.51 -9.95
C LEU A 224 -38.93 13.90 -10.74
N ASN A 225 -39.11 13.75 -12.05
CA ASN A 225 -38.06 13.91 -13.08
C ASN A 225 -38.62 13.59 -14.48
N HIS A 226 -39.42 14.51 -15.02
CA HIS A 226 -39.59 14.68 -16.45
C HIS A 226 -38.92 16.00 -16.84
N GLN A 227 -37.63 15.94 -17.16
CA GLN A 227 -36.91 16.84 -18.07
C GLN A 227 -35.43 16.48 -18.03
N PHE A 228 -35.01 15.62 -18.96
CA PHE A 228 -33.79 15.69 -19.77
C PHE A 228 -33.65 14.33 -20.45
N SER A 229 -34.27 14.24 -21.63
CA SER A 229 -34.01 13.21 -22.62
C SER A 229 -32.92 13.74 -23.55
N THR A 230 -31.78 13.06 -23.59
CA THR A 230 -30.99 12.80 -24.81
C THR A 230 -29.90 11.78 -24.45
N THR A 231 -30.24 10.52 -24.72
CA THR A 231 -29.42 9.47 -25.34
C THR A 231 -27.90 9.68 -25.37
N ASP A 232 -27.16 8.87 -24.61
CA ASP A 232 -26.17 7.95 -25.21
C ASP A 232 -25.90 6.72 -24.34
N THR A 233 -25.80 5.59 -25.02
CA THR A 233 -25.91 4.23 -24.51
C THR A 233 -24.60 3.77 -23.87
N MET A 234 -24.53 3.67 -22.52
CA MET A 234 -23.48 2.91 -21.85
C MET A 234 -23.97 1.51 -21.46
N LEU A 235 -23.31 0.51 -22.03
CA LEU A 235 -23.46 -0.89 -21.70
C LEU A 235 -23.14 -1.14 -20.21
N TYR A 236 -24.21 -1.45 -19.49
CA TYR A 236 -24.23 -1.97 -18.13
C TYR A 236 -23.68 -3.41 -18.10
N SER A 237 -22.63 -3.67 -17.30
CA SER A 237 -22.17 -5.02 -16.96
C SER A 237 -22.50 -5.31 -15.50
N PRO A 238 -23.39 -6.28 -15.18
CA PRO A 238 -23.74 -6.59 -13.80
C PRO A 238 -22.89 -7.73 -13.23
N ASN A 239 -22.75 -7.68 -11.90
CA ASN A 239 -22.45 -8.76 -10.95
C ASN A 239 -21.06 -8.74 -10.31
N TYR A 240 -20.96 -8.01 -9.20
CA TYR A 240 -20.13 -8.42 -8.06
C TYR A 240 -21.01 -8.51 -6.81
N ARG A 241 -21.45 -9.73 -6.51
CA ARG A 241 -22.15 -10.08 -5.26
C ARG A 241 -21.08 -10.35 -4.19
N HIS A 242 -21.07 -9.55 -3.13
CA HIS A 242 -20.27 -9.79 -1.93
C HIS A 242 -21.08 -10.59 -0.92
N ASP A 243 -20.78 -11.89 -0.81
CA ASP A 243 -21.24 -12.69 0.33
C ASP A 243 -20.22 -12.52 1.48
N ASN A 244 -20.69 -11.92 2.58
CA ASN A 244 -19.96 -11.81 3.83
C ASN A 244 -20.02 -13.16 4.56
N ALA A 245 -18.90 -13.86 4.67
CA ALA A 245 -18.74 -14.96 5.60
C ALA A 245 -17.55 -14.71 6.53
N THR A 246 -17.91 -14.55 7.80
CA THR A 246 -17.16 -14.50 9.05
C THR A 246 -15.95 -15.45 9.06
N ILE A 247 -14.74 -14.94 9.38
CA ILE A 247 -13.59 -15.78 9.77
C ILE A 247 -12.97 -15.24 11.05
N LEU A 248 -13.36 -15.86 12.17
CA LEU A 248 -12.61 -15.98 13.40
C LEU A 248 -11.89 -17.35 13.34
N ALA A 249 -10.58 -17.38 13.11
CA ALA A 249 -9.65 -18.41 13.57
C ALA A 249 -8.22 -18.15 13.03
N ALA A 250 -7.24 -18.36 13.90
CA ALA A 250 -5.82 -18.01 13.76
C ALA A 250 -4.99 -19.00 12.88
N PRO A 251 -3.63 -19.01 12.96
CA PRO A 251 -2.73 -18.68 11.87
C PRO A 251 -2.19 -19.95 11.16
N ARG A 252 -2.87 -20.40 10.12
CA ARG A 252 -2.30 -21.36 9.13
C ARG A 252 -2.44 -20.91 7.67
N VAL A 253 -2.92 -19.69 7.46
CA VAL A 253 -3.39 -19.20 6.15
C VAL A 253 -2.31 -18.50 5.32
N CYS A 254 -1.17 -18.11 5.90
CA CYS A 254 -0.20 -17.24 5.20
C CYS A 254 0.48 -17.88 3.96
N ILE A 255 0.66 -19.19 3.88
CA ILE A 255 1.36 -19.81 2.73
C ILE A 255 0.36 -20.22 1.62
N ALA A 256 -0.84 -20.67 1.97
CA ALA A 256 -1.85 -21.10 0.99
C ALA A 256 -2.52 -19.91 0.27
N CYS A 257 -2.71 -18.78 0.94
CA CYS A 257 -3.22 -17.55 0.31
C CYS A 257 -2.20 -16.92 -0.64
N PHE A 258 -0.90 -17.03 -0.35
CA PHE A 258 0.15 -16.58 -1.27
C PHE A 258 0.10 -17.38 -2.59
N ARG A 259 -0.12 -18.71 -2.52
CA ARG A 259 -0.20 -19.57 -3.71
C ARG A 259 -1.48 -19.37 -4.55
N ARG A 260 -2.64 -19.15 -3.92
CA ARG A 260 -3.92 -18.92 -4.65
C ARG A 260 -4.07 -17.49 -5.19
N GLY A 261 -3.55 -16.47 -4.49
CA GLY A 261 -3.52 -15.09 -5.00
C GLY A 261 -2.56 -14.93 -6.18
N PHE A 262 -1.45 -15.68 -6.18
CA PHE A 262 -0.47 -15.66 -7.26
C PHE A 262 -0.95 -16.36 -8.54
N GLN A 263 -1.88 -17.33 -8.48
CA GLN A 263 -2.41 -17.98 -9.69
C GLN A 263 -3.63 -17.28 -10.30
N ARG A 264 -4.51 -16.65 -9.51
CA ARG A 264 -5.76 -16.08 -10.05
C ARG A 264 -5.65 -14.68 -10.64
N ASN A 265 -4.64 -13.89 -10.26
CA ASN A 265 -4.40 -12.55 -10.83
C ASN A 265 -3.26 -12.51 -11.85
N TRP A 266 -2.61 -13.65 -12.11
CA TRP A 266 -1.45 -13.76 -12.99
C TRP A 266 -1.60 -14.86 -14.06
N GLY A 267 -2.80 -15.42 -14.22
CA GLY A 267 -3.18 -16.21 -15.40
C GLY A 267 -3.56 -15.30 -16.55
#